data_AF-B6WA01-F1
#
_entry.id   AF-B6WA01-F1
#
_cell.length_a   1.000
_cell.length_b   1.000
_cell.length_c   1.000
_cell.angle_alpha   90.00
_cell.angle_beta   90.00
_cell.angle_gamma   90.00
#
_symmetry.space_group_name_H-M   'P 1'
#
loop_
_entity.id
_entity.type
_entity.pdbx_description
1 polymer ?
#
loop_
_entity_poly.entity_id
_entity_poly.type
_entity_poly.pdbx_seq_one_letter_code
_entity_poly.pdbx_strand_id
1 'polypeptide(L)'
;MILEFSVSGFLSFKNEQTVYFTPFKGSRITNTKYNDNFHTHRKCRPMKSLLLFGDNASGKTNWFYALEKMKSIIKNGLGEIDKDIFNKHSNEISFGISLLDDNEDIYKYYISFNKDGYIVKEKLVKNDNEIYTFFNNKLRVNDLPTDKKEIEVLEKLFSKSSSNTLLLKLKDILDVPIDSFFKSIDNIKVVAESFVNKEMKWFPVDLFSEEVKNEIEKLKNIVISILQSLDNTIIDFKFDERIIDDKKGRGFEMILIRKNKDQFNLLSESLGIKKIIGLLPNILKMYDGKSIFIDELDSSIGSKALINLFNSFINSENNTTGQIIISTHNLTLLNLDMFKSSQMYFVYKNSDLSTVLHSLEEYDFRSGKKGINELYMKGSFDTNE
;
A
#
# COMPACT_ATOMS: atom_id res chain seq x y z
N MET A 1 7.07 -5.31 5.64
CA MET A 1 6.69 -5.22 4.20
C MET A 1 5.42 -6.00 3.94
N ILE A 2 4.60 -5.57 2.98
CA ILE A 2 3.44 -6.35 2.51
C ILE A 2 3.89 -7.40 1.50
N LEU A 3 3.30 -8.59 1.57
CA LEU A 3 3.56 -9.72 0.67
C LEU A 3 2.33 -10.10 -0.15
N GLU A 4 1.15 -9.98 0.45
CA GLU A 4 -0.14 -10.32 -0.18
C GLU A 4 -1.26 -9.50 0.47
N PHE A 5 -2.27 -9.13 -0.33
CA PHE A 5 -3.53 -8.59 0.16
C PHE A 5 -4.70 -9.12 -0.66
N SER A 6 -5.73 -9.64 0.01
CA SER A 6 -6.96 -10.09 -0.62
C SER A 6 -8.19 -9.40 -0.03
N VAL A 7 -9.20 -9.20 -0.88
CA VAL A 7 -10.48 -8.59 -0.54
C VAL A 7 -11.63 -9.26 -1.27
N SER A 8 -12.74 -9.51 -0.57
CA SER A 8 -14.01 -10.00 -1.14
C SER A 8 -15.19 -9.33 -0.45
N GLY A 9 -16.28 -9.13 -1.18
CA GLY A 9 -17.55 -8.60 -0.66
C GLY A 9 -17.54 -7.12 -0.24
N PHE A 10 -16.47 -6.38 -0.52
CA PHE A 10 -16.28 -4.98 -0.12
C PHE A 10 -16.42 -4.02 -1.32
N LEU A 11 -17.27 -2.99 -1.22
CA LEU A 11 -17.54 -2.00 -2.25
C LEU A 11 -17.76 -2.65 -3.64
N SER A 12 -16.82 -2.45 -4.57
CA SER A 12 -16.89 -3.01 -5.92
C SER A 12 -16.40 -4.45 -6.04
N PHE A 13 -15.78 -5.02 -5.01
CA PHE A 13 -15.29 -6.39 -5.00
C PHE A 13 -16.40 -7.34 -4.58
N LYS A 14 -16.93 -8.12 -5.53
CA LYS A 14 -17.93 -9.16 -5.26
C LYS A 14 -17.24 -10.47 -4.88
N ASN A 15 -16.35 -10.95 -5.75
CA ASN A 15 -15.54 -12.13 -5.54
C ASN A 15 -14.19 -11.76 -4.93
N GLU A 16 -13.47 -12.74 -4.39
CA GLU A 16 -12.12 -12.54 -3.85
C GLU A 16 -11.17 -12.11 -4.95
N GLN A 17 -10.43 -11.03 -4.71
CA GLN A 17 -9.36 -10.54 -5.57
C GLN A 17 -8.09 -10.38 -4.74
N THR A 18 -6.96 -10.85 -5.26
CA THR A 18 -5.68 -10.90 -4.52
C THR A 18 -4.57 -10.22 -5.31
N VAL A 19 -3.79 -9.39 -4.61
CA VAL A 19 -2.56 -8.79 -5.15
C VAL A 19 -1.36 -9.39 -4.41
N TYR A 20 -0.42 -9.94 -5.16
CA TYR A 20 0.85 -10.44 -4.67
C TYR A 20 1.97 -9.42 -4.88
N PHE A 21 2.70 -9.12 -3.80
CA PHE A 21 3.85 -8.21 -3.80
C PHE A 21 5.18 -8.96 -3.87
N THR A 22 5.16 -10.23 -4.30
CA THR A 22 6.32 -11.09 -4.47
C THR A 22 6.32 -11.70 -5.88
N PRO A 23 7.49 -11.98 -6.46
CA PRO A 23 7.56 -12.59 -7.79
C PRO A 23 7.03 -14.03 -7.75
N PHE A 24 6.50 -14.52 -8.88
CA PHE A 24 6.06 -15.91 -8.98
C PHE A 24 7.21 -16.88 -8.65
N LYS A 25 6.85 -18.04 -8.12
CA LYS A 25 7.82 -19.08 -7.75
C LYS A 25 8.65 -19.49 -8.98
N GLY A 26 9.97 -19.50 -8.84
CA GLY A 26 10.89 -19.83 -9.93
C GLY A 26 11.30 -18.64 -10.81
N SER A 27 10.72 -17.46 -10.63
CA SER A 27 11.13 -16.26 -11.37
C SER A 27 12.60 -15.90 -11.11
N ARG A 28 13.35 -15.73 -12.21
CA ARG A 28 14.74 -15.23 -12.21
C ARG A 28 14.72 -13.71 -12.06
N ILE A 29 15.26 -13.22 -10.94
CA ILE A 29 15.31 -11.79 -10.58
C ILE A 29 16.76 -11.32 -10.46
N THR A 30 17.59 -12.08 -9.74
CA THR A 30 19.00 -11.77 -9.53
C THR A 30 19.79 -11.84 -10.83
N ASN A 31 20.76 -10.93 -10.98
CA ASN A 31 21.56 -10.76 -12.21
C ASN A 31 20.69 -10.54 -13.46
N THR A 32 19.58 -9.80 -13.30
CA THR A 32 18.76 -9.31 -14.41
C THR A 32 18.57 -7.80 -14.28
N LYS A 33 18.08 -7.15 -15.33
CA LYS A 33 17.75 -5.72 -15.31
C LYS A 33 16.68 -5.34 -14.27
N TYR A 34 15.97 -6.32 -13.70
CA TYR A 34 14.95 -6.09 -12.68
C TYR A 34 15.47 -6.26 -11.25
N ASN A 35 16.76 -6.54 -11.03
CA ASN A 35 17.31 -6.82 -9.70
C ASN A 35 16.93 -5.74 -8.68
N ASP A 36 17.02 -4.48 -9.08
CA ASP A 36 16.81 -3.34 -8.18
C ASP A 36 15.33 -3.02 -7.95
N ASN A 37 14.44 -3.72 -8.65
CA ASN A 37 12.99 -3.64 -8.45
C ASN A 37 12.51 -4.51 -7.29
N PHE A 38 13.39 -5.33 -6.69
CA PHE A 38 13.06 -6.27 -5.62
C PHE A 38 14.05 -6.14 -4.46
N HIS A 39 13.58 -6.42 -3.24
CA HIS A 39 14.45 -6.61 -2.08
C HIS A 39 15.02 -8.03 -2.10
N THR A 40 16.01 -8.28 -2.94
CA THR A 40 16.56 -9.62 -3.20
C THR A 40 17.24 -10.28 -2.00
N HIS A 41 17.64 -9.48 -1.00
CA HIS A 41 18.25 -9.93 0.25
C HIS A 41 17.22 -10.41 1.29
N ARG A 42 15.92 -10.13 1.08
CA ARG A 42 14.82 -10.50 1.99
C ARG A 42 14.18 -11.82 1.57
N LYS A 43 13.61 -12.53 2.54
CA LYS A 43 12.78 -13.73 2.30
C LYS A 43 11.63 -13.37 1.37
N CYS A 44 11.28 -14.29 0.47
CA CYS A 44 10.26 -14.10 -0.57
C CYS A 44 10.51 -12.98 -1.59
N ARG A 45 11.64 -12.25 -1.51
CA ARG A 45 12.06 -11.21 -2.47
C ARG A 45 10.93 -10.22 -2.80
N PRO A 46 10.36 -9.49 -1.82
CA PRO A 46 9.27 -8.56 -2.06
C PRO A 46 9.65 -7.48 -3.07
N MET A 47 8.68 -7.07 -3.88
CA MET A 47 8.81 -5.99 -4.86
C MET A 47 8.99 -4.64 -4.14
N LYS A 48 9.86 -3.78 -4.66
CA LYS A 48 9.99 -2.38 -4.23
C LYS A 48 8.87 -1.51 -4.78
N SER A 49 8.32 -1.87 -5.94
CA SER A 49 7.18 -1.17 -6.53
C SER A 49 6.13 -2.11 -7.12
N LEU A 50 4.86 -1.68 -7.05
CA LEU A 50 3.74 -2.29 -7.75
C LEU A 50 2.81 -1.20 -8.32
N LEU A 51 2.34 -1.41 -9.55
CA LEU A 51 1.53 -0.46 -10.31
C LEU A 51 0.17 -1.09 -10.63
N LEU A 52 -0.90 -0.43 -10.19
CA LEU A 52 -2.28 -0.75 -10.50
C LEU A 52 -2.74 0.14 -11.68
N PHE A 53 -2.88 -0.46 -12.85
CA PHE A 53 -3.42 0.16 -14.05
C PHE A 53 -4.91 -0.14 -14.17
N GLY A 54 -5.68 0.77 -14.75
CA GLY A 54 -7.10 0.53 -14.98
C GLY A 54 -7.83 1.82 -15.29
N ASP A 55 -8.98 1.72 -15.93
CA ASP A 55 -9.78 2.89 -16.28
C ASP A 55 -10.43 3.57 -15.07
N ASN A 56 -11.08 4.70 -15.32
CA ASN A 56 -11.87 5.38 -14.30
C ASN A 56 -13.01 4.46 -13.84
N ALA A 57 -13.33 4.52 -12.54
CA ALA A 57 -14.33 3.67 -11.91
C ALA A 57 -14.07 2.16 -11.98
N SER A 58 -12.84 1.72 -12.34
CA SER A 58 -12.53 0.29 -12.39
C SER A 58 -12.45 -0.37 -11.01
N GLY A 59 -12.15 0.40 -9.96
CA GLY A 59 -12.10 -0.06 -8.57
C GLY A 59 -10.74 0.09 -7.89
N LYS A 60 -9.76 0.77 -8.53
CA LYS A 60 -8.43 1.04 -7.95
C LYS A 60 -8.51 1.71 -6.57
N THR A 61 -9.23 2.83 -6.46
CA THR A 61 -9.45 3.54 -5.19
C THR A 61 -10.12 2.65 -4.13
N ASN A 62 -11.11 1.84 -4.52
CA ASN A 62 -11.77 0.90 -3.60
C ASN A 62 -10.79 -0.15 -3.03
N TRP A 63 -9.74 -0.52 -3.79
CA TRP A 63 -8.70 -1.42 -3.30
C TRP A 63 -7.88 -0.78 -2.18
N PHE A 64 -7.51 0.50 -2.31
CA PHE A 64 -6.84 1.24 -1.24
C PHE A 64 -7.73 1.39 0.00
N TYR A 65 -9.04 1.63 -0.19
CA TYR A 65 -10.01 1.67 0.91
C TYR A 65 -10.15 0.32 1.62
N ALA A 66 -10.11 -0.79 0.88
CA ALA A 66 -10.12 -2.12 1.46
C ALA A 66 -8.91 -2.33 2.38
N LEU A 67 -7.72 -1.92 1.94
CA LEU A 67 -6.49 -2.02 2.73
C LEU A 67 -6.54 -1.14 4.00
N GLU A 68 -7.00 0.11 3.89
CA GLU A 68 -7.19 0.99 5.06
C GLU A 68 -8.23 0.44 6.04
N LYS A 69 -9.35 -0.09 5.54
CA LYS A 69 -10.35 -0.73 6.41
C LYS A 69 -9.78 -1.94 7.12
N MET A 70 -9.03 -2.79 6.42
CA MET A 70 -8.37 -3.95 7.03
C MET A 70 -7.38 -3.54 8.12
N LYS A 71 -6.53 -2.53 7.87
CA LYS A 71 -5.63 -1.99 8.90
C LYS A 71 -6.39 -1.47 10.13
N SER A 72 -7.47 -0.73 9.92
CA SER A 72 -8.31 -0.24 11.01
C SER A 72 -8.91 -1.38 11.81
N ILE A 73 -9.39 -2.44 11.14
CA ILE A 73 -9.93 -3.64 11.80
C ILE A 73 -8.87 -4.35 12.64
N ILE A 74 -7.65 -4.50 12.13
CA ILE A 74 -6.56 -5.12 12.88
C ILE A 74 -6.25 -4.31 14.14
N LYS A 75 -6.14 -2.98 14.02
CA LYS A 75 -5.74 -2.11 15.13
C LYS A 75 -6.83 -1.89 16.16
N ASN A 76 -8.07 -1.69 15.70
CA ASN A 76 -9.16 -1.14 16.50
C ASN A 76 -10.34 -2.11 16.64
N GLY A 77 -10.34 -3.24 15.92
CA GLY A 77 -11.47 -4.15 15.82
C GLY A 77 -12.49 -3.73 14.77
N LEU A 78 -13.59 -4.49 14.64
CA LEU A 78 -14.63 -4.21 13.63
C LEU A 78 -15.32 -2.85 13.83
N GLY A 79 -15.59 -2.50 15.09
CA GLY A 79 -16.36 -1.31 15.44
C GLY A 79 -17.80 -1.38 14.92
N GLU A 80 -18.42 -0.22 14.74
CA GLU A 80 -19.70 -0.13 14.04
C GLU A 80 -19.49 -0.39 12.54
N ILE A 81 -20.35 -1.23 11.98
CA ILE A 81 -20.27 -1.61 10.58
C ILE A 81 -21.27 -0.79 9.77
N ASP A 82 -20.74 0.08 8.92
CA ASP A 82 -21.51 0.71 7.86
C ASP A 82 -21.87 -0.34 6.80
N LYS A 83 -23.16 -0.57 6.60
CA LYS A 83 -23.68 -1.57 5.66
C LYS A 83 -23.42 -1.18 4.20
N ASP A 84 -23.18 0.10 3.91
CA ASP A 84 -22.92 0.59 2.55
C ASP A 84 -21.53 0.19 2.03
N ILE A 85 -20.63 -0.26 2.92
CA ILE A 85 -19.32 -0.78 2.50
C ILE A 85 -19.41 -2.20 1.93
N PHE A 86 -20.54 -2.90 2.08
CA PHE A 86 -20.74 -4.21 1.48
C PHE A 86 -21.05 -4.07 0.00
N ASN A 87 -20.47 -4.96 -0.81
CA ASN A 87 -20.93 -5.14 -2.17
C ASN A 87 -22.42 -5.50 -2.18
N LYS A 88 -23.17 -4.94 -3.13
CA LYS A 88 -24.63 -5.10 -3.24
C LYS A 88 -25.09 -6.57 -3.27
N HIS A 89 -24.25 -7.47 -3.76
CA HIS A 89 -24.55 -8.89 -3.90
C HIS A 89 -23.87 -9.78 -2.84
N SER A 90 -23.23 -9.19 -1.84
CA SER A 90 -22.51 -9.89 -0.78
C SER A 90 -23.16 -9.65 0.59
N ASN A 91 -23.14 -10.67 1.44
CA ASN A 91 -23.59 -10.58 2.85
C ASN A 91 -22.44 -10.65 3.84
N GLU A 92 -21.24 -10.90 3.34
CA GLU A 92 -20.00 -11.03 4.10
C GLU A 92 -18.91 -10.23 3.39
N ILE A 93 -18.01 -9.66 4.18
CA ILE A 93 -16.74 -9.08 3.72
C ILE A 93 -15.64 -9.97 4.24
N SER A 94 -14.66 -10.24 3.39
CA SER A 94 -13.46 -11.00 3.74
C SER A 94 -12.22 -10.20 3.36
N PHE A 95 -11.23 -10.19 4.25
CA PHE A 95 -9.91 -9.63 4.02
C PHE A 95 -8.84 -10.66 4.37
N GLY A 96 -7.76 -10.67 3.58
CA GLY A 96 -6.53 -11.39 3.86
C GLY A 96 -5.33 -10.44 3.71
N ILE A 97 -4.34 -10.56 4.60
CA ILE A 97 -3.08 -9.83 4.46
C ILE A 97 -1.91 -10.71 4.89
N SER A 98 -0.82 -10.67 4.13
CA SER A 98 0.46 -11.26 4.51
C SER A 98 1.54 -10.21 4.63
N LEU A 99 2.32 -10.28 5.72
CA LEU A 99 3.37 -9.33 6.05
C LEU A 99 4.68 -10.05 6.37
N LEU A 100 5.79 -9.45 5.94
CA LEU A 100 7.14 -9.78 6.38
C LEU A 100 7.58 -8.76 7.42
N ASP A 101 7.99 -9.22 8.60
CA ASP A 101 8.53 -8.35 9.65
C ASP A 101 10.05 -8.17 9.54
N ASP A 102 10.62 -7.41 10.48
CA ASP A 102 12.07 -7.12 10.50
C ASP A 102 12.93 -8.37 10.82
N ASN A 103 12.33 -9.40 11.43
CA ASN A 103 12.98 -10.66 11.80
C ASN A 103 12.84 -11.75 10.72
N GLU A 104 12.33 -11.40 9.53
CA GLU A 104 12.01 -12.34 8.44
C GLU A 104 10.88 -13.34 8.76
N ASP A 105 10.09 -13.06 9.79
CA ASP A 105 8.88 -13.80 10.10
C ASP A 105 7.75 -13.37 9.16
N ILE A 106 7.00 -14.35 8.66
CA ILE A 106 5.85 -14.12 7.79
C ILE A 106 4.58 -14.30 8.60
N TYR A 107 3.81 -13.23 8.73
CA TYR A 107 2.47 -13.28 9.30
C TYR A 107 1.44 -13.33 8.18
N LYS A 108 0.39 -14.12 8.36
CA LYS A 108 -0.81 -14.11 7.51
C LYS A 108 -2.02 -13.97 8.41
N TYR A 109 -2.83 -12.95 8.19
CA TYR A 109 -4.04 -12.68 8.95
C TYR A 109 -5.24 -12.61 8.01
N TYR A 110 -6.30 -13.34 8.37
CA TYR A 110 -7.54 -13.42 7.62
C TYR A 110 -8.70 -13.10 8.54
N ILE A 111 -9.66 -12.32 8.06
CA ILE A 111 -10.91 -12.06 8.76
C ILE A 111 -12.07 -11.99 7.77
N SER A 112 -13.21 -12.54 8.17
CA SER A 112 -14.49 -12.36 7.50
C SER A 112 -15.59 -12.08 8.51
N PHE A 113 -16.53 -11.21 8.13
CA PHE A 113 -17.64 -10.79 8.98
C PHE A 113 -18.88 -10.50 8.15
N ASN A 114 -20.04 -10.68 8.75
CA ASN A 114 -21.33 -10.46 8.10
C ASN A 114 -21.86 -9.02 8.32
N LYS A 115 -22.96 -8.68 7.62
CA LYS A 115 -23.63 -7.38 7.72
C LYS A 115 -24.16 -7.02 9.12
N ASP A 116 -24.31 -8.01 9.99
CA ASP A 116 -24.77 -7.81 11.37
C ASP A 116 -23.62 -7.53 12.34
N GLY A 117 -22.37 -7.50 11.85
CA GLY A 117 -21.20 -7.22 12.68
C GLY A 117 -20.59 -8.42 13.36
N TYR A 118 -20.98 -9.63 12.99
CA TYR A 118 -20.42 -10.85 13.57
C TYR A 118 -19.32 -11.44 12.71
N ILE A 119 -18.25 -11.87 13.37
CA ILE A 119 -17.14 -12.57 12.76
C ILE A 119 -17.61 -13.96 12.32
N VAL A 120 -17.39 -14.28 11.05
CA VAL A 120 -17.68 -15.58 10.44
C VAL A 120 -16.44 -16.47 10.51
N LYS A 121 -15.26 -15.89 10.21
CA LYS A 121 -13.96 -16.55 10.26
C LYS A 121 -12.88 -15.54 10.64
N GLU A 122 -11.92 -15.96 11.47
CA GLU A 122 -10.71 -15.19 11.76
C GLU A 122 -9.54 -16.16 11.94
N LYS A 123 -8.37 -15.84 11.40
CA LYS A 123 -7.22 -16.74 11.45
C LYS A 123 -5.92 -15.95 11.46
N LEU A 124 -4.98 -16.34 12.31
CA LEU A 124 -3.61 -15.85 12.32
C LEU A 124 -2.63 -17.01 12.13
N VAL A 125 -1.66 -16.82 11.24
CA VAL A 125 -0.58 -17.76 10.93
C VAL A 125 0.75 -17.03 11.01
N LYS A 126 1.77 -17.68 11.59
CA LYS A 126 3.16 -17.22 11.60
C LYS A 126 4.05 -18.31 10.99
N ASN A 127 4.83 -17.99 9.95
CA ASN A 127 5.73 -18.93 9.28
C ASN A 127 5.09 -20.29 8.96
N ASP A 128 3.87 -20.24 8.41
CA ASP A 128 3.03 -21.41 8.09
C ASP A 128 2.54 -22.23 9.30
N ASN A 129 2.88 -21.83 10.53
CA ASN A 129 2.26 -22.34 11.76
C ASN A 129 0.99 -21.55 12.07
N GLU A 130 -0.14 -22.25 12.14
CA GLU A 130 -1.42 -21.64 12.50
C GLU A 130 -1.45 -21.35 14.00
N ILE A 131 -1.51 -20.08 14.38
CA ILE A 131 -1.55 -19.63 15.78
C ILE A 131 -2.92 -19.88 16.37
N TYR A 132 -3.96 -19.42 15.68
CA TYR A 132 -5.35 -19.71 16.01
C TYR A 132 -6.23 -19.63 14.75
N THR A 133 -7.38 -20.31 14.83
CA THR A 133 -8.49 -20.15 13.90
C THR A 133 -9.80 -20.08 14.66
N PHE A 134 -10.62 -19.10 14.32
CA PHE A 134 -12.02 -19.01 14.70
C PHE A 134 -12.89 -19.26 13.46
N PHE A 135 -13.81 -20.21 13.53
CA PHE A 135 -14.73 -20.52 12.45
C PHE A 135 -15.99 -21.19 13.00
N ASN A 136 -17.17 -20.86 12.46
CA ASN A 136 -18.46 -21.39 12.90
C ASN A 136 -18.65 -21.31 14.43
N ASN A 137 -18.33 -20.14 15.00
CA ASN A 137 -18.38 -19.89 16.44
C ASN A 137 -17.50 -20.82 17.29
N LYS A 138 -16.45 -21.40 16.71
CA LYS A 138 -15.48 -22.23 17.44
C LYS A 138 -14.09 -21.63 17.31
N LEU A 139 -13.46 -21.35 18.43
CA LEU A 139 -12.05 -21.00 18.52
C LEU A 139 -11.22 -22.28 18.63
N ARG A 140 -10.10 -22.32 17.91
CA ARG A 140 -9.01 -23.27 18.11
C ARG A 140 -7.72 -22.50 18.25
N VAL A 141 -6.93 -22.78 19.28
CA VAL A 141 -5.62 -22.14 19.51
C VAL A 141 -4.54 -23.21 19.56
N ASN A 142 -3.48 -23.05 18.77
CA ASN A 142 -2.40 -24.03 18.68
C ASN A 142 -1.10 -23.56 19.34
N ASP A 143 -0.91 -22.26 19.53
CA ASP A 143 0.35 -21.68 20.02
C ASP A 143 0.10 -20.86 21.31
N LEU A 144 0.28 -21.50 22.46
CA LEU A 144 0.10 -20.93 23.80
C LEU A 144 1.17 -21.47 24.75
N PRO A 145 1.52 -20.73 25.83
CA PRO A 145 2.53 -21.14 26.79
C PRO A 145 2.00 -22.30 27.66
N THR A 146 2.26 -23.51 27.19
CA THR A 146 2.51 -24.74 27.98
C THR A 146 1.41 -25.43 28.79
N ASP A 147 0.17 -24.94 28.94
CA ASP A 147 -0.88 -25.71 29.64
C ASP A 147 -2.14 -25.98 28.81
N LYS A 148 -2.38 -27.26 28.44
CA LYS A 148 -3.57 -27.68 27.67
C LYS A 148 -4.89 -27.22 28.30
N LYS A 149 -4.92 -27.10 29.63
CA LYS A 149 -6.10 -26.62 30.37
C LYS A 149 -6.42 -25.16 30.08
N GLU A 150 -5.42 -24.30 29.93
CA GLU A 150 -5.63 -22.88 29.60
C GLU A 150 -6.19 -22.73 28.19
N ILE A 151 -5.67 -23.51 27.24
CA ILE A 151 -6.20 -23.59 25.87
C ILE A 151 -7.68 -23.96 25.90
N GLU A 152 -8.04 -25.04 26.60
CA GLU A 152 -9.44 -25.49 26.72
C GLU A 152 -10.36 -24.42 27.33
N VAL A 153 -9.88 -23.67 28.33
CA VAL A 153 -10.66 -22.60 28.96
C VAL A 153 -10.89 -21.47 27.96
N LEU A 154 -9.87 -21.03 27.23
CA LEU A 154 -10.00 -19.97 26.23
C LEU A 154 -10.92 -20.38 25.08
N GLU A 155 -10.76 -21.60 24.56
CA GLU A 155 -11.63 -22.14 23.52
C GLU A 155 -13.09 -22.17 23.99
N LYS A 156 -13.37 -22.60 25.22
CA LYS A 156 -14.72 -22.57 25.78
C LYS A 156 -15.27 -21.15 25.95
N LEU A 157 -14.45 -20.20 26.41
CA LEU A 157 -14.88 -18.82 26.67
C LEU A 157 -15.19 -18.04 25.38
N PHE A 158 -14.43 -18.31 24.31
CA PHE A 158 -14.49 -17.55 23.06
C PHE A 158 -15.16 -18.30 21.89
N SER A 159 -15.53 -19.57 22.05
CA SER A 159 -16.36 -20.32 21.07
C SER A 159 -17.84 -19.90 21.13
N LYS A 160 -18.10 -18.66 20.73
CA LYS A 160 -19.43 -18.06 20.58
C LYS A 160 -19.38 -16.98 19.51
N SER A 161 -20.55 -16.51 19.06
CA SER A 161 -20.64 -15.36 18.16
C SER A 161 -19.87 -14.16 18.72
N SER A 162 -19.03 -13.54 17.89
CA SER A 162 -18.16 -12.45 18.31
C SER A 162 -18.28 -11.25 17.39
N SER A 163 -18.51 -10.07 17.95
CA SER A 163 -18.47 -8.77 17.26
C SER A 163 -17.12 -8.05 17.41
N ASN A 164 -16.23 -8.57 18.25
CA ASN A 164 -14.87 -8.07 18.45
C ASN A 164 -13.86 -9.09 17.94
N THR A 165 -12.77 -8.63 17.32
CA THR A 165 -11.73 -9.50 16.77
C THR A 165 -11.11 -10.38 17.84
N LEU A 166 -10.92 -11.65 17.53
CA LEU A 166 -10.23 -12.62 18.37
C LEU A 166 -8.76 -12.22 18.51
N LEU A 167 -8.16 -11.62 17.47
CA LEU A 167 -6.82 -11.05 17.51
C LEU A 167 -6.63 -10.13 18.71
N LEU A 168 -7.52 -9.16 18.90
CA LEU A 168 -7.42 -8.20 20.00
C LEU A 168 -7.75 -8.80 21.37
N LYS A 169 -8.55 -9.88 21.41
CA LYS A 169 -8.86 -10.60 22.65
C LYS A 169 -7.71 -11.51 23.10
N LEU A 170 -6.96 -12.04 22.13
CA LEU A 170 -5.93 -13.04 22.36
C LEU A 170 -4.52 -12.44 22.39
N LYS A 171 -4.30 -11.22 21.87
CA LYS A 171 -2.95 -10.63 21.71
C LYS A 171 -2.10 -10.62 22.99
N ASP A 172 -2.71 -10.43 24.15
CA ASP A 172 -1.99 -10.33 25.44
C ASP A 172 -1.77 -11.72 26.09
N ILE A 173 -2.32 -12.77 25.48
CA ILE A 173 -2.32 -14.16 25.97
C ILE A 173 -1.44 -15.07 25.09
N LEU A 174 -1.36 -14.77 23.78
CA LEU A 174 -0.58 -15.55 22.82
C LEU A 174 0.93 -15.40 23.10
N ASP A 175 1.65 -16.52 23.15
CA ASP A 175 3.12 -16.54 23.26
C ASP A 175 3.79 -16.40 21.87
N VAL A 176 3.31 -15.41 21.11
CA VAL A 176 3.77 -15.09 19.76
C VAL A 176 4.12 -13.61 19.76
N PRO A 177 5.21 -13.17 19.10
CA PRO A 177 5.59 -11.76 19.02
C PRO A 177 4.62 -10.96 18.13
N ILE A 178 3.37 -10.84 18.58
CA ILE A 178 2.26 -10.19 17.90
C ILE A 178 2.48 -8.68 17.75
N ASP A 179 3.28 -8.10 18.65
CA ASP A 179 3.74 -6.71 18.54
C ASP A 179 4.52 -6.48 17.23
N SER A 180 5.26 -7.47 16.75
CA SER A 180 5.95 -7.39 15.46
C SER A 180 4.96 -7.35 14.28
N PHE A 181 3.86 -8.10 14.40
CA PHE A 181 2.76 -8.05 13.43
C PHE A 181 2.07 -6.67 13.45
N PHE A 182 1.74 -6.13 14.61
CA PHE A 182 1.15 -4.79 14.74
C PHE A 182 2.08 -3.69 14.24
N LYS A 183 3.37 -3.76 14.56
CA LYS A 183 4.40 -2.85 14.02
C LYS A 183 4.46 -2.91 12.49
N SER A 184 4.36 -4.11 11.92
CA SER A 184 4.34 -4.30 10.46
C SER A 184 3.11 -3.66 9.80
N ILE A 185 1.95 -3.65 10.48
CA ILE A 185 0.75 -2.93 10.05
C ILE A 185 0.93 -1.42 10.13
N ASP A 186 1.56 -0.90 11.20
CA ASP A 186 1.82 0.53 11.37
C ASP A 186 2.78 1.12 10.33
N ASN A 187 3.66 0.26 9.79
CA ASN A 187 4.57 0.58 8.70
C ASN A 187 3.87 0.70 7.34
N ILE A 188 2.59 0.35 7.22
CA ILE A 188 1.82 0.61 6.00
C ILE A 188 1.22 2.03 6.08
N LYS A 189 1.54 2.87 5.10
CA LYS A 189 0.96 4.22 4.95
C LYS A 189 0.20 4.30 3.65
N VAL A 190 -1.11 4.58 3.73
CA VAL A 190 -1.94 4.81 2.54
C VAL A 190 -2.21 6.30 2.40
N VAL A 191 -1.88 6.81 1.23
CA VAL A 191 -2.10 8.16 0.74
C VAL A 191 -3.12 8.02 -0.39
N ALA A 192 -4.37 7.88 0.00
CA ALA A 192 -5.51 7.91 -0.91
C ALA A 192 -6.35 9.14 -0.58
N GLU A 193 -7.04 9.70 -1.57
CA GLU A 193 -8.08 10.70 -1.30
C GLU A 193 -9.13 10.05 -0.38
N SER A 194 -9.26 10.54 0.85
CA SER A 194 -10.24 9.97 1.78
C SER A 194 -11.67 10.32 1.33
N PHE A 195 -12.56 9.33 1.27
CA PHE A 195 -13.98 9.51 0.98
C PHE A 195 -14.69 10.44 2.00
N VAL A 196 -14.07 10.69 3.17
CA VAL A 196 -14.71 11.33 4.33
C VAL A 196 -14.06 12.67 4.73
N ASN A 197 -13.06 13.18 4.02
CA ASN A 197 -12.53 14.52 4.33
C ASN A 197 -12.68 15.49 3.14
N LYS A 198 -13.89 16.07 3.02
CA LYS A 198 -14.14 17.25 2.17
C LYS A 198 -13.25 18.45 2.53
N GLU A 199 -12.59 18.44 3.69
CA GLU A 199 -11.64 19.48 4.10
C GLU A 199 -10.24 19.34 3.47
N MET A 200 -9.89 18.19 2.87
CA MET A 200 -8.63 18.04 2.11
C MET A 200 -8.75 18.49 0.64
N LYS A 201 -9.84 19.17 0.26
CA LYS A 201 -10.02 19.74 -1.10
C LYS A 201 -9.29 21.06 -1.34
N TRP A 202 -8.40 21.45 -0.44
CA TRP A 202 -7.46 22.53 -0.69
C TRP A 202 -6.10 21.98 -0.26
N PHE A 203 -5.15 21.79 -1.18
CA PHE A 203 -3.74 21.80 -0.80
C PHE A 203 -3.48 23.21 -0.27
N PRO A 204 -3.44 23.45 1.06
CA PRO A 204 -2.86 24.69 1.52
C PRO A 204 -1.39 24.63 1.11
N VAL A 205 -0.72 25.77 1.08
CA VAL A 205 0.74 25.76 1.06
C VAL A 205 1.17 25.14 2.40
N ASP A 206 1.30 23.81 2.44
CA ASP A 206 1.47 23.07 3.69
C ASP A 206 2.82 23.45 4.27
N LEU A 207 2.75 24.19 5.36
CA LEU A 207 3.89 24.43 6.21
C LEU A 207 4.25 23.10 6.86
N PHE A 208 5.46 22.64 6.63
CA PHE A 208 5.97 21.43 7.25
C PHE A 208 6.11 21.66 8.75
N SER A 209 5.86 20.61 9.54
CA SER A 209 6.25 20.61 10.95
C SER A 209 7.77 20.56 11.06
N GLU A 210 8.30 20.90 12.24
CA GLU A 210 9.74 20.85 12.49
C GLU A 210 10.31 19.43 12.32
N GLU A 211 9.57 18.40 12.72
CA GLU A 211 10.00 17.01 12.55
C GLU A 211 10.13 16.66 11.06
N VAL A 212 9.11 17.00 10.25
CA VAL A 212 9.11 16.71 8.81
C VAL A 212 10.19 17.49 8.07
N LYS A 213 10.41 18.76 8.43
CA LYS A 213 11.53 19.56 7.93
C LYS A 213 12.85 18.84 8.17
N ASN A 214 13.10 18.40 9.40
CA ASN A 214 14.35 17.74 9.78
C ASN A 214 14.55 16.40 9.05
N GLU A 215 13.47 15.65 8.77
CA GLU A 215 13.53 14.44 7.95
C GLU A 215 13.92 14.75 6.49
N ILE A 216 13.31 15.79 5.90
CA ILE A 216 13.62 16.23 4.52
C ILE A 216 15.09 16.71 4.42
N GLU A 217 15.59 17.46 5.40
CA GLU A 217 16.97 17.94 5.43
C GLU A 217 17.99 16.80 5.58
N LYS A 218 17.69 15.75 6.35
CA LYS A 218 18.54 14.54 6.44
C LYS A 218 18.68 13.84 5.09
N LEU A 219 17.64 13.88 4.26
CA LEU A 219 17.59 13.27 2.93
C LEU A 219 17.76 14.32 1.81
N LYS A 220 18.42 15.44 2.10
CA LYS A 220 18.53 16.59 1.18
C LYS A 220 18.96 16.23 -0.23
N ASN A 221 20.02 15.43 -0.38
CA ASN A 221 20.55 15.03 -1.71
C ASN A 221 19.52 14.23 -2.53
N ILE A 222 18.80 13.34 -1.84
CA ILE A 222 17.73 12.55 -2.43
C ILE A 222 16.59 13.46 -2.89
N VAL A 223 16.17 14.38 -2.02
CA VAL A 223 15.06 15.30 -2.30
C VAL A 223 15.41 16.22 -3.47
N ILE A 224 16.64 16.74 -3.53
CA ILE A 224 17.11 17.53 -4.68
C ILE A 224 17.06 16.69 -5.96
N SER A 225 17.49 15.42 -5.93
CA SER A 225 17.42 14.53 -7.09
C SER A 225 15.98 14.31 -7.58
N ILE A 226 15.04 14.09 -6.65
CA ILE A 226 13.60 13.98 -6.97
C ILE A 226 13.10 15.27 -7.61
N LEU A 227 13.40 16.43 -7.03
CA LEU A 227 12.96 17.72 -7.56
C LEU A 227 13.59 18.02 -8.93
N GLN A 228 14.87 17.72 -9.12
CA GLN A 228 15.58 17.84 -10.40
C GLN A 228 14.99 16.95 -11.50
N SER A 229 14.41 15.81 -11.13
CA SER A 229 13.74 14.93 -12.07
C SER A 229 12.46 15.54 -12.66
N LEU A 230 11.81 16.44 -11.92
CA LEU A 230 10.66 17.24 -12.36
C LEU A 230 11.13 18.46 -13.14
N ASP A 231 12.10 19.18 -12.58
CA ASP A 231 12.66 20.39 -13.16
C ASP A 231 14.16 20.50 -12.87
N ASN A 232 14.96 20.30 -13.91
CA ASN A 232 16.42 20.27 -13.81
C ASN A 232 17.06 21.62 -13.47
N THR A 233 16.27 22.71 -13.41
CA THR A 233 16.76 24.03 -13.00
C THR A 233 16.80 24.17 -11.48
N ILE A 234 16.13 23.29 -10.73
CA ILE A 234 16.22 23.22 -9.26
C ILE A 234 17.61 22.70 -8.88
N ILE A 235 18.35 23.43 -8.04
CA ILE A 235 19.68 23.02 -7.59
C ILE A 235 19.75 22.82 -6.07
N ASP A 236 18.86 23.47 -5.33
CA ASP A 236 18.79 23.37 -3.88
C ASP A 236 17.39 23.76 -3.37
N PHE A 237 17.14 23.57 -2.09
CA PHE A 237 15.99 24.12 -1.38
C PHE A 237 16.41 24.56 0.03
N LYS A 238 15.61 25.45 0.61
CA LYS A 238 15.68 25.83 2.02
C LYS A 238 14.29 25.89 2.62
N PHE A 239 14.21 26.13 3.92
CA PHE A 239 12.95 26.36 4.61
C PHE A 239 12.90 27.75 5.21
N ASP A 240 11.80 28.46 4.95
CA ASP A 240 11.48 29.73 5.60
C ASP A 240 10.39 29.48 6.65
N GLU A 241 10.60 29.96 7.87
CA GLU A 241 9.64 29.84 8.96
C GLU A 241 8.44 30.77 8.75
N ARG A 242 7.24 30.25 8.98
CA ARG A 242 5.96 30.96 8.86
C ARG A 242 5.13 30.72 10.13
N ILE A 243 4.41 31.76 10.54
CA ILE A 243 3.48 31.68 11.67
C ILE A 243 2.13 31.22 11.11
N ILE A 244 1.61 30.11 11.64
CA ILE A 244 0.33 29.53 11.18
C ILE A 244 -0.84 30.30 11.83
N ASP A 245 -0.77 30.50 13.15
CA ASP A 245 -1.69 31.27 14.00
C ASP A 245 -1.07 31.35 15.40
N ASP A 246 -1.39 32.38 16.21
CA ASP A 246 -0.88 32.61 17.57
C ASP A 246 -1.13 31.43 18.52
N LYS A 247 -2.08 30.53 18.17
CA LYS A 247 -2.43 29.33 18.94
C LYS A 247 -1.97 28.00 18.32
N LYS A 248 -1.57 27.97 17.04
CA LYS A 248 -1.25 26.72 16.30
C LYS A 248 0.23 26.46 16.09
N GLY A 249 1.10 27.40 16.49
CA GLY A 249 2.55 27.24 16.42
C GLY A 249 3.17 27.72 15.10
N ARG A 250 4.39 27.26 14.85
CA ARG A 250 5.23 27.61 13.68
C ARG A 250 5.17 26.49 12.65
N GLY A 251 5.34 26.84 11.39
CA GLY A 251 5.54 25.86 10.32
C GLY A 251 6.55 26.36 9.30
N PHE A 252 7.01 25.47 8.43
CA PHE A 252 8.13 25.73 7.53
C PHE A 252 7.70 25.63 6.07
N GLU A 253 7.83 26.72 5.32
CA GLU A 253 7.60 26.74 3.87
C GLU A 253 8.88 26.34 3.14
N MET A 254 8.80 25.36 2.22
CA MET A 254 9.94 25.03 1.35
C MET A 254 10.10 26.08 0.25
N ILE A 255 11.32 26.60 0.11
CA ILE A 255 11.71 27.55 -0.94
C ILE A 255 12.70 26.87 -1.88
N LEU A 256 12.40 26.86 -3.17
CA LEU A 256 13.24 26.24 -4.19
C LEU A 256 14.27 27.22 -4.71
N ILE A 257 15.51 26.77 -4.88
CA ILE A 257 16.63 27.56 -5.40
C ILE A 257 16.97 27.05 -6.81
N ARG A 258 16.94 27.95 -7.79
CA ARG A 258 17.20 27.62 -9.20
C ARG A 258 18.65 27.89 -9.61
N LYS A 259 19.08 27.42 -10.79
CA LYS A 259 20.46 27.56 -11.32
C LYS A 259 20.99 29.00 -11.34
N ASN A 260 20.12 29.98 -11.53
CA ASN A 260 20.45 31.40 -11.49
C ASN A 260 20.48 31.98 -10.06
N LYS A 261 20.33 31.14 -9.04
CA LYS A 261 20.25 31.47 -7.61
C LYS A 261 18.96 32.19 -7.17
N ASP A 262 17.98 32.30 -8.07
CA ASP A 262 16.66 32.83 -7.70
C ASP A 262 15.91 31.86 -6.78
N GLN A 263 15.11 32.44 -5.89
CA GLN A 263 14.32 31.73 -4.89
C GLN A 263 12.85 31.79 -5.26
N PHE A 264 12.19 30.62 -5.27
CA PHE A 264 10.79 30.48 -5.62
C PHE A 264 10.03 29.84 -4.46
N ASN A 265 8.98 30.53 -4.02
CA ASN A 265 8.01 30.00 -3.06
C ASN A 265 7.13 28.96 -3.75
N LEU A 266 6.54 28.06 -2.97
CA LEU A 266 5.67 27.02 -3.55
C LEU A 266 4.49 27.61 -4.31
N LEU A 267 3.96 28.78 -3.92
CA LEU A 267 2.84 29.40 -4.62
C LEU A 267 3.08 29.62 -6.12
N SER A 268 4.29 30.00 -6.51
CA SER A 268 4.66 30.24 -7.92
C SER A 268 5.01 28.98 -8.70
N GLU A 269 5.01 27.81 -8.05
CA GLU A 269 5.37 26.53 -8.69
C GLU A 269 4.21 25.85 -9.42
N SER A 270 4.57 24.97 -10.35
CA SER A 270 3.61 24.12 -11.05
C SER A 270 2.90 23.14 -10.10
N LEU A 271 1.69 22.70 -10.49
CA LEU A 271 0.93 21.71 -9.71
C LEU A 271 1.71 20.41 -9.49
N GLY A 272 2.51 19.96 -10.46
CA GLY A 272 3.32 18.75 -10.33
C GLY A 272 4.42 18.86 -9.27
N ILE A 273 5.10 20.01 -9.19
CA ILE A 273 6.10 20.28 -8.16
C ILE A 273 5.43 20.37 -6.78
N LYS A 274 4.32 21.12 -6.67
CA LYS A 274 3.53 21.22 -5.43
C LYS A 274 3.09 19.84 -4.94
N LYS A 275 2.58 19.00 -5.84
CA LYS A 275 2.14 17.63 -5.51
C LYS A 275 3.28 16.77 -5.00
N ILE A 276 4.42 16.74 -5.68
CA ILE A 276 5.57 15.95 -5.22
C ILE A 276 6.04 16.44 -3.86
N ILE A 277 6.16 17.75 -3.65
CA ILE A 277 6.57 18.33 -2.37
C ILE A 277 5.61 17.94 -1.24
N GLY A 278 4.30 17.96 -1.48
CA GLY A 278 3.31 17.45 -0.53
C GLY A 278 3.39 15.94 -0.29
N LEU A 279 3.86 15.17 -1.27
CA LEU A 279 4.05 13.72 -1.13
C LEU A 279 5.40 13.33 -0.51
N LEU A 280 6.42 14.21 -0.53
CA LEU A 280 7.76 13.93 -0.01
C LEU A 280 7.76 13.33 1.41
N PRO A 281 7.02 13.86 2.40
CA PRO A 281 7.02 13.30 3.75
C PRO A 281 6.55 11.85 3.81
N ASN A 282 5.72 11.41 2.86
CA ASN A 282 5.25 10.03 2.78
C ASN A 282 6.20 9.17 1.96
N ILE A 283 6.66 9.66 0.81
CA ILE A 283 7.57 8.94 -0.08
C ILE A 283 8.92 8.67 0.60
N LEU A 284 9.46 9.63 1.35
CA LEU A 284 10.75 9.48 2.04
C LEU A 284 10.72 8.42 3.14
N LYS A 285 9.57 8.20 3.78
CA LYS A 285 9.40 7.14 4.80
C LYS A 285 9.61 5.72 4.26
N MET A 286 9.63 5.54 2.94
CA MET A 286 10.06 4.30 2.32
C MET A 286 11.48 3.91 2.76
N TYR A 287 12.38 4.89 2.95
CA TYR A 287 13.75 4.63 3.43
C TYR A 287 13.79 4.18 4.90
N ASP A 288 12.74 4.43 5.67
CA ASP A 288 12.55 3.90 7.02
C ASP A 288 11.91 2.50 7.03
N GLY A 289 11.78 1.86 5.87
CA GLY A 289 11.18 0.53 5.75
C GLY A 289 9.66 0.49 5.66
N LYS A 290 9.02 1.64 5.40
CA LYS A 290 7.55 1.72 5.28
C LYS A 290 7.08 1.32 3.88
N SER A 291 5.88 0.75 3.83
CA SER A 291 5.17 0.46 2.59
C SER A 291 4.19 1.61 2.32
N ILE A 292 4.45 2.38 1.27
CA ILE A 292 3.71 3.60 0.92
C ILE A 292 2.76 3.29 -0.23
N PHE A 293 1.49 3.59 -0.06
CA PHE A 293 0.44 3.36 -1.05
C PHE A 293 -0.07 4.71 -1.51
N ILE A 294 -0.04 4.99 -2.81
CA ILE A 294 -0.44 6.30 -3.36
C ILE A 294 -1.47 6.09 -4.46
N ASP A 295 -2.70 6.59 -4.24
CA ASP A 295 -3.71 6.61 -5.28
C ASP A 295 -3.39 7.74 -6.28
N GLU A 296 -3.52 7.46 -7.57
CA GLU A 296 -3.32 8.36 -8.71
C GLU A 296 -2.02 9.17 -8.62
N LEU A 297 -0.87 8.50 -8.45
CA LEU A 297 0.42 9.19 -8.34
C LEU A 297 0.68 10.08 -9.56
N ASP A 298 0.27 9.65 -10.73
CA ASP A 298 0.48 10.33 -12.00
C ASP A 298 -0.33 11.62 -12.21
N SER A 299 -1.38 11.87 -11.41
CA SER A 299 -2.17 13.08 -11.60
C SER A 299 -1.29 14.34 -11.44
N SER A 300 -1.26 15.21 -12.44
CA SER A 300 -0.43 16.43 -12.51
C SER A 300 1.10 16.23 -12.55
N ILE A 301 1.62 15.02 -12.71
CA ILE A 301 3.07 14.76 -12.83
C ILE A 301 3.41 14.27 -14.25
N GLY A 302 4.38 14.91 -14.90
CA GLY A 302 4.83 14.49 -16.23
C GLY A 302 5.51 13.10 -16.23
N SER A 303 5.29 12.31 -17.28
CA SER A 303 5.80 10.93 -17.38
C SER A 303 7.31 10.81 -17.16
N LYS A 304 8.10 11.77 -17.65
CA LYS A 304 9.57 11.77 -17.49
C LYS A 304 9.97 11.81 -16.00
N ALA A 305 9.28 12.60 -15.21
CA ALA A 305 9.56 12.72 -13.78
C ALA A 305 9.16 11.44 -13.04
N LEU A 306 8.01 10.84 -13.38
CA LEU A 306 7.61 9.54 -12.81
C LEU A 306 8.63 8.45 -13.14
N ILE A 307 9.06 8.35 -14.40
CA ILE A 307 10.08 7.37 -14.82
C ILE A 307 11.37 7.54 -14.02
N ASN A 308 11.84 8.77 -13.86
CA ASN A 308 13.04 9.06 -13.09
C ASN A 308 12.85 8.77 -11.60
N LEU A 309 11.69 9.11 -11.01
CA LEU A 309 11.36 8.76 -9.63
C LEU A 309 11.42 7.24 -9.43
N PHE A 310 10.90 6.46 -10.38
CA PHE A 310 11.00 5.00 -10.30
C PHE A 310 12.44 4.51 -10.43
N ASN A 311 13.16 4.90 -11.47
CA ASN A 311 14.49 4.35 -11.76
C ASN A 311 15.58 4.83 -10.77
N SER A 312 15.52 6.10 -10.36
CA SER A 312 16.60 6.73 -9.58
C SER A 312 16.36 6.69 -8.08
N PHE A 313 15.13 6.42 -7.64
CA PHE A 313 14.75 6.52 -6.23
C PHE A 313 14.06 5.24 -5.73
N ILE A 314 12.92 4.87 -6.31
CA ILE A 314 12.11 3.73 -5.83
C ILE A 314 12.78 2.38 -6.10
N ASN A 315 13.06 2.10 -7.37
CA ASN A 315 13.68 0.86 -7.85
C ASN A 315 15.20 1.03 -7.96
N SER A 316 15.80 1.62 -6.93
CA SER A 316 17.23 1.89 -6.86
C SER A 316 17.89 1.01 -5.80
N GLU A 317 19.20 0.78 -5.91
CA GLU A 317 19.99 0.11 -4.88
C GLU A 317 19.92 0.82 -3.51
N ASN A 318 19.67 2.14 -3.51
CA ASN A 318 19.55 2.93 -2.29
C ASN A 318 18.28 2.63 -1.49
N ASN A 319 17.20 2.20 -2.15
CA ASN A 319 16.00 1.73 -1.45
C ASN A 319 16.18 0.27 -1.05
N THR A 320 16.57 0.04 0.21
CA THR A 320 16.85 -1.30 0.75
C THR A 320 15.77 -1.83 1.69
N THR A 321 14.76 -1.02 2.03
CA THR A 321 13.84 -1.33 3.13
C THR A 321 12.36 -1.12 2.82
N GLY A 322 11.98 -0.26 1.86
CA GLY A 322 10.57 0.14 1.70
C GLY A 322 9.92 -0.30 0.40
N GLN A 323 8.61 -0.12 0.32
CA GLN A 323 7.81 -0.44 -0.87
C GLN A 323 6.97 0.78 -1.26
N ILE A 324 6.69 0.92 -2.55
CA ILE A 324 5.70 1.85 -3.05
C ILE A 324 4.67 1.14 -3.92
N ILE A 325 3.40 1.37 -3.67
CA ILE A 325 2.30 0.79 -4.44
C ILE A 325 1.49 1.96 -4.95
N ILE A 326 1.28 2.03 -6.26
CA ILE A 326 0.58 3.15 -6.87
C ILE A 326 -0.58 2.68 -7.72
N SER A 327 -1.60 3.50 -7.87
CA SER A 327 -2.44 3.45 -9.06
C SER A 327 -2.01 4.50 -10.06
N THR A 328 -2.23 4.22 -11.34
CA THR A 328 -1.90 5.13 -12.42
C THR A 328 -2.71 4.86 -13.67
N HIS A 329 -2.93 5.91 -14.45
CA HIS A 329 -3.46 5.88 -15.82
C HIS A 329 -2.36 6.08 -16.88
N ASN A 330 -1.11 6.30 -16.45
CA ASN A 330 0.00 6.66 -17.32
C ASN A 330 0.63 5.42 -17.98
N LEU A 331 0.21 5.12 -19.20
CA LEU A 331 0.73 4.01 -20.00
C LEU A 331 2.22 4.11 -20.34
N THR A 332 2.87 5.26 -20.10
CA THR A 332 4.34 5.34 -20.21
C THR A 332 5.03 4.49 -19.14
N LEU A 333 4.36 4.23 -18.01
CA LEU A 333 4.84 3.34 -16.95
C LEU A 333 4.53 1.86 -17.25
N LEU A 334 3.67 1.56 -18.22
CA LEU A 334 3.40 0.18 -18.69
C LEU A 334 4.55 -0.30 -19.59
N ASN A 335 5.71 -0.48 -18.97
CA ASN A 335 6.97 -0.67 -19.67
C ASN A 335 7.76 -1.86 -19.10
N LEU A 336 7.79 -2.97 -19.86
CA LEU A 336 8.55 -4.19 -19.54
C LEU A 336 10.07 -4.02 -19.63
N ASP A 337 10.58 -2.84 -20.02
CA ASP A 337 11.98 -2.49 -19.85
C ASP A 337 12.31 -1.93 -18.48
N MET A 338 11.34 -1.33 -17.80
CA MET A 338 11.50 -0.75 -16.47
C MET A 338 10.96 -1.66 -15.36
N PHE A 339 9.82 -2.30 -15.60
CA PHE A 339 9.13 -3.10 -14.60
C PHE A 339 9.03 -4.55 -15.05
N LYS A 340 9.14 -5.49 -14.11
CA LYS A 340 8.80 -6.89 -14.37
C LYS A 340 7.28 -7.02 -14.45
N SER A 341 6.79 -7.96 -15.27
CA SER A 341 5.34 -8.25 -15.40
C SER A 341 4.63 -8.43 -14.06
N SER A 342 5.27 -9.07 -13.09
CA SER A 342 4.74 -9.28 -11.74
C SER A 342 4.41 -7.99 -10.99
N GLN A 343 5.06 -6.86 -11.33
CA GLN A 343 4.86 -5.56 -10.69
C GLN A 343 3.68 -4.78 -11.26
N MET A 344 3.02 -5.28 -12.31
CA MET A 344 1.96 -4.58 -13.01
C MET A 344 0.68 -5.40 -12.91
N TYR A 345 -0.37 -4.77 -12.40
CA TYR A 345 -1.70 -5.35 -12.32
C TYR A 345 -2.69 -4.49 -13.09
N PHE A 346 -3.64 -5.14 -13.76
CA PHE A 346 -4.77 -4.49 -14.40
C PHE A 346 -6.01 -4.62 -13.53
N VAL A 347 -6.75 -3.53 -13.44
CA VAL A 347 -7.99 -3.39 -12.68
C VAL A 347 -9.08 -2.98 -13.67
N TYR A 348 -10.05 -3.86 -13.89
CA TYR A 348 -11.16 -3.61 -14.81
C TYR A 348 -12.51 -3.97 -14.17
N LYS A 349 -13.58 -3.60 -14.86
CA LYS A 349 -14.96 -3.95 -14.50
C LYS A 349 -15.44 -5.13 -15.31
N ASN A 350 -15.81 -6.21 -14.63
CA ASN A 350 -16.47 -7.33 -15.27
C ASN A 350 -17.88 -6.94 -15.73
N SER A 351 -18.49 -7.78 -16.57
CA SER A 351 -19.85 -7.65 -17.07
C SER A 351 -20.91 -7.50 -15.97
N ASP A 352 -20.69 -8.10 -14.79
CA ASP A 352 -21.57 -7.94 -13.62
C ASP A 352 -21.24 -6.71 -12.75
N LEU A 353 -20.41 -5.80 -13.27
CA LEU A 353 -19.95 -4.57 -12.63
C LEU A 353 -19.06 -4.78 -11.39
N SER A 354 -18.64 -6.02 -11.12
CA SER A 354 -17.63 -6.28 -10.09
C SER A 354 -16.23 -5.90 -10.57
N THR A 355 -15.37 -5.48 -9.64
CA THR A 355 -13.96 -5.21 -9.93
C THR A 355 -13.18 -6.51 -9.98
N VAL A 356 -12.32 -6.64 -11.00
CA VAL A 356 -11.40 -7.75 -11.18
C VAL A 356 -9.97 -7.23 -11.28
N LEU A 357 -9.02 -7.97 -10.70
CA LEU A 357 -7.59 -7.70 -10.65
C LEU A 357 -6.82 -8.86 -11.28
N HIS A 358 -5.95 -8.56 -12.24
CA HIS A 358 -5.06 -9.56 -12.86
C HIS A 358 -3.62 -9.08 -12.87
N SER A 359 -2.69 -9.99 -12.56
CA SER A 359 -1.28 -9.72 -12.78
C SER A 359 -0.96 -9.82 -14.26
N LEU A 360 -0.14 -8.89 -14.77
CA LEU A 360 0.42 -9.01 -16.10
C LEU A 360 1.32 -10.27 -16.24
N GLU A 361 1.84 -10.83 -15.14
CA GLU A 361 2.61 -12.08 -15.18
C GLU A 361 1.76 -13.32 -15.53
N GLU A 362 0.43 -13.24 -15.44
CA GLU A 362 -0.48 -14.33 -15.86
C GLU A 362 -0.56 -14.50 -17.39
N TYR A 363 -0.13 -13.50 -18.15
CA TYR A 363 -0.21 -13.49 -19.61
C TYR A 363 1.08 -14.02 -20.26
N ASP A 364 0.94 -15.03 -21.12
CA ASP A 364 2.06 -15.60 -21.90
C ASP A 364 2.36 -14.72 -23.13
N PHE A 365 3.28 -13.76 -22.98
CA PHE A 365 3.74 -12.93 -24.10
C PHE A 365 4.75 -13.70 -24.97
N ARG A 366 4.25 -14.65 -25.79
CA ARG A 366 5.06 -15.38 -26.78
C ARG A 366 5.66 -14.49 -27.86
N SER A 367 5.10 -13.30 -28.08
CA SER A 367 5.61 -12.27 -28.99
C SER A 367 6.01 -11.03 -28.18
N GLY A 368 7.32 -10.74 -28.15
CA GLY A 368 7.94 -9.84 -27.19
C GLY A 368 7.42 -8.40 -27.16
N LYS A 369 7.58 -7.75 -26.00
CA LYS A 369 7.55 -6.33 -25.58
C LYS A 369 6.75 -5.28 -26.38
N LYS A 370 6.68 -5.35 -27.71
CA LYS A 370 6.01 -4.39 -28.57
C LYS A 370 4.50 -4.62 -28.52
N GLY A 371 3.77 -3.56 -28.20
CA GLY A 371 2.32 -3.54 -28.28
C GLY A 371 1.58 -3.81 -26.98
N ILE A 372 2.23 -3.93 -25.82
CA ILE A 372 1.50 -4.06 -24.54
C ILE A 372 0.55 -2.88 -24.31
N ASN A 373 1.00 -1.66 -24.61
CA ASN A 373 0.16 -0.47 -24.54
C ASN A 373 -1.00 -0.53 -25.54
N GLU A 374 -0.76 -1.08 -26.74
CA GLU A 374 -1.82 -1.26 -27.74
C GLU A 374 -2.82 -2.34 -27.33
N LEU A 375 -2.36 -3.44 -26.75
CA LEU A 375 -3.22 -4.52 -26.21
C LEU A 375 -4.08 -4.00 -25.07
N TYR A 376 -3.49 -3.22 -24.16
CA TYR A 376 -4.22 -2.55 -23.09
C TYR A 376 -5.27 -1.60 -23.65
N MET A 377 -4.91 -0.73 -24.58
CA MET A 377 -5.86 0.21 -25.22
C MET A 377 -6.95 -0.48 -26.03
N LYS A 378 -6.73 -1.71 -26.49
CA LYS A 378 -7.74 -2.55 -27.17
C LYS A 378 -8.64 -3.32 -26.20
N GLY A 379 -8.44 -3.19 -24.89
CA GLY A 379 -9.18 -3.95 -23.87
C GLY A 379 -8.81 -5.44 -23.83
N SER A 380 -7.63 -5.82 -24.32
CA SER A 380 -7.21 -7.24 -24.39
C SER A 380 -7.01 -7.87 -23.00
N PHE A 381 -7.02 -7.06 -21.95
CA PHE A 381 -6.87 -7.48 -20.56
C PHE A 381 -8.18 -7.34 -19.76
N ASP A 382 -9.27 -6.90 -20.39
CA ASP A 382 -10.57 -6.64 -19.74
C ASP A 382 -11.55 -7.82 -19.86
N THR A 383 -11.06 -8.99 -20.28
CA THR A 383 -11.89 -10.18 -20.55
C THR A 383 -11.27 -11.43 -19.97
N ASN A 384 -12.11 -12.35 -19.52
CA ASN A 384 -11.74 -13.70 -19.08
C ASN A 384 -11.90 -14.74 -20.22
N GLU A 385 -11.73 -14.32 -21.49
CA GLU A 385 -11.86 -15.23 -22.66
C GLU A 385 -10.52 -15.67 -23.23
#